data_AF-A0A401ZHS5-F1
#
_entry.id   AF-A0A401ZHS5-F1
#
_cell.length_a   1.000
_cell.length_b   1.000
_cell.length_c   1.000
_cell.angle_alpha   90.00
_cell.angle_beta   90.00
_cell.angle_gamma   90.00
#
_symmetry.space_group_name_H-M   'P 1'
#
loop_
_entity.id
_entity.type
_entity.pdbx_description
1 polymer ?
#
loop_
_entity_poly.entity_id
_entity_poly.type
_entity_poly.pdbx_seq_one_letter_code
_entity_poly.pdbx_strand_id
1 'polypeptide(L)'
;MGELLLSFEHFVKWLCEREQEIVGYPGIWLNDPLSEWISSLAGRVWGTDDKFYGPASYDTRLWAWLPRWAYLFRQWSEKHAYRPMTGEQAFAILADVERHMGF
;
A
#
# COMPACT_ATOMS: atom_id res chain seq x y z
N MET A 1 19.48 6.70 -4.63
CA MET A 1 18.43 5.66 -4.63
C MET A 1 17.30 6.24 -5.47
N GLY A 2 16.90 5.61 -6.58
CA GLY A 2 15.78 6.12 -7.37
C GLY A 2 14.50 6.00 -6.54
N GLU A 3 13.83 7.12 -6.29
CA GLU A 3 12.55 7.13 -5.59
C GLU A 3 11.47 6.55 -6.52
N LEU A 4 10.73 5.53 -6.06
CA LEU A 4 9.63 4.97 -6.82
C LEU A 4 8.48 5.98 -6.80
N LEU A 5 7.96 6.33 -7.99
CA LEU A 5 6.82 7.23 -8.07
C LEU A 5 5.53 6.46 -7.72
N LEU A 6 5.09 6.58 -6.47
CA LEU A 6 3.85 5.98 -5.99
C LEU A 6 2.64 6.83 -6.41
N SER A 7 2.05 6.48 -7.56
CA SER A 7 0.84 7.12 -8.10
C SER A 7 -0.44 6.51 -7.54
N PHE A 8 -1.37 7.37 -7.08
CA PHE A 8 -2.71 6.99 -6.65
C PHE A 8 -3.48 6.26 -7.77
N GLU A 9 -3.46 6.81 -8.98
CA GLU A 9 -4.16 6.25 -10.15
C GLU A 9 -3.61 4.87 -10.54
N HIS A 10 -2.31 4.67 -10.44
CA HIS A 10 -1.70 3.37 -10.72
C HIS A 10 -2.05 2.33 -9.65
N PHE A 11 -2.19 2.75 -8.39
CA PHE A 11 -2.64 1.85 -7.33
C PHE A 11 -4.13 1.50 -7.50
N VAL A 12 -4.98 2.48 -7.82
CA VAL A 12 -6.39 2.25 -8.19
C VAL A 12 -6.49 1.20 -9.30
N LYS A 13 -5.75 1.41 -10.40
CA LYS A 13 -5.75 0.48 -11.52
C LYS A 13 -5.33 -0.93 -11.10
N TRP A 14 -4.27 -1.04 -10.30
CA TRP A 14 -3.76 -2.32 -9.80
C TRP A 14 -4.78 -3.07 -8.95
N LEU A 15 -5.55 -2.35 -8.11
CA LEU A 15 -6.65 -2.92 -7.32
C LEU A 15 -7.82 -3.38 -8.18
N CYS A 16 -8.21 -2.58 -9.19
CA CYS A 16 -9.30 -2.94 -10.10
C CYS A 16 -8.98 -4.19 -10.93
N GLU A 17 -7.74 -4.36 -11.37
CA GLU A 17 -7.29 -5.59 -12.05
C GLU A 17 -7.36 -6.84 -11.15
N ARG A 18 -7.47 -6.66 -9.83
CA ARG A 18 -7.39 -7.69 -8.78
C ARG A 18 -8.60 -7.67 -7.86
N GLU A 19 -9.73 -7.20 -8.35
CA GLU A 19 -10.93 -6.92 -7.55
C GLU A 19 -11.30 -8.09 -6.61
N GLN A 20 -11.25 -9.32 -7.13
CA GLN A 20 -11.61 -10.55 -6.41
C GLN A 20 -10.40 -11.30 -5.83
N GLU A 21 -9.17 -10.86 -6.11
CA GLU A 21 -7.95 -11.48 -5.60
C GLU A 21 -7.61 -10.95 -4.21
N ILE A 22 -6.94 -11.78 -3.40
CA ILE A 22 -6.34 -11.32 -2.16
C ILE A 22 -5.13 -10.45 -2.52
N VAL A 23 -5.20 -9.17 -2.20
CA VAL A 23 -4.14 -8.18 -2.50
C VAL A 23 -3.20 -7.96 -1.33
N GLY A 24 -3.47 -8.57 -0.17
CA GLY A 24 -2.58 -8.52 0.97
C GLY A 24 -3.28 -8.82 2.29
N TYR A 25 -2.52 -8.66 3.37
CA TYR A 25 -2.94 -8.82 4.76
C TYR A 25 -2.50 -7.55 5.49
N PRO A 26 -3.42 -6.64 5.85
CA PRO A 26 -3.05 -5.45 6.61
C PRO A 26 -2.48 -5.80 8.00
N GLY A 27 -1.71 -4.88 8.59
CA GLY A 27 -1.14 -5.02 9.93
C GLY A 27 0.18 -5.81 9.99
N ILE A 28 0.73 -6.18 8.83
CA ILE A 28 2.10 -6.72 8.70
C ILE A 28 2.91 -5.80 7.78
N TRP A 29 4.21 -5.67 8.06
CA TRP A 29 5.10 -4.77 7.31
C TRP A 29 5.39 -5.24 5.89
N LEU A 30 5.23 -6.54 5.67
CA LEU A 30 5.42 -7.23 4.41
C LEU A 30 4.10 -7.90 4.09
N ASN A 31 3.68 -7.85 2.83
CA ASN A 31 2.44 -8.43 2.32
C ASN A 31 1.14 -7.70 2.71
N ASP A 32 1.19 -6.43 3.15
CA ASP A 32 -0.01 -5.57 3.08
C ASP A 32 -0.27 -5.11 1.63
N PRO A 33 -1.49 -4.65 1.28
CA PRO A 33 -1.81 -4.28 -0.11
C PRO A 33 -0.87 -3.26 -0.74
N LEU A 34 -0.35 -2.32 0.04
CA LEU A 34 0.58 -1.31 -0.43
C LEU A 34 1.98 -1.92 -0.64
N SER A 35 2.46 -2.75 0.27
CA SER A 35 3.74 -3.48 0.11
C SER A 35 3.73 -4.42 -1.08
N GLU A 36 2.64 -5.16 -1.31
CA GLU A 36 2.49 -6.06 -2.47
C GLU A 36 2.55 -5.29 -3.78
N TRP A 37 1.80 -4.18 -3.86
CA TRP A 37 1.83 -3.33 -5.04
C TRP A 37 3.22 -2.74 -5.32
N ILE A 38 3.87 -2.15 -4.31
CA ILE A 38 5.22 -1.57 -4.45
C ILE A 38 6.22 -2.65 -4.87
N SER A 39 6.12 -3.84 -4.28
CA SER A 39 6.98 -4.98 -4.64
C SER A 39 6.81 -5.39 -6.10
N SER A 40 5.55 -5.40 -6.58
CA SER A 40 5.23 -5.71 -7.98
C SER A 40 5.83 -4.68 -8.96
N LEU A 41 5.83 -3.40 -8.59
CA LEU A 41 6.43 -2.33 -9.40
C LEU A 41 7.96 -2.41 -9.43
N ALA A 42 8.57 -2.78 -8.30
CA ALA A 42 10.01 -2.78 -8.14
C ALA A 42 10.71 -4.08 -8.56
N GLY A 43 9.95 -5.16 -8.80
CA GLY A 43 10.48 -6.49 -9.10
C GLY A 43 11.28 -7.13 -7.95
N ARG A 44 11.07 -6.67 -6.70
CA ARG A 44 11.72 -7.16 -5.49
C ARG A 44 10.83 -6.90 -4.28
N VAL A 45 11.12 -7.50 -3.13
CA VAL A 45 10.30 -7.32 -1.92
C VAL A 45 10.54 -5.93 -1.29
N TRP A 46 9.46 -5.19 -1.12
CA TRP A 46 9.38 -3.95 -0.37
C TRP A 46 8.41 -4.11 0.79
N GLY A 47 8.66 -3.35 1.86
CA GLY A 47 7.78 -3.25 2.99
C GLY A 47 7.30 -1.83 3.20
N THR A 48 6.26 -1.72 4.01
CA THR A 48 5.77 -0.46 4.52
C THR A 48 5.69 -0.53 6.04
N ASP A 49 6.13 0.51 6.74
CA ASP A 49 5.99 0.63 8.20
C ASP A 49 5.59 2.06 8.60
N ASP A 50 4.48 2.22 9.31
CA ASP A 50 3.86 3.51 9.63
C ASP A 50 3.78 4.44 8.39
N LYS A 51 4.61 5.49 8.35
CA LYS A 51 4.71 6.47 7.27
C LYS A 51 5.86 6.22 6.30
N PHE A 52 6.53 5.09 6.40
CA PHE A 52 7.72 4.75 5.65
C PHE A 52 7.51 3.57 4.70
N TYR A 53 8.30 3.52 3.64
CA TYR A 53 8.39 2.38 2.75
C TYR A 53 9.81 2.21 2.20
N GLY A 54 10.21 0.97 1.95
CA GLY A 54 11.55 0.69 1.45
C GLY A 54 11.79 -0.77 1.11
N PRO A 55 12.94 -1.08 0.49
CA PRO A 55 13.33 -2.46 0.22
C PRO A 55 13.45 -3.24 1.53
N ALA A 56 12.91 -4.46 1.57
CA ALA A 56 12.95 -5.29 2.78
C ALA A 56 14.38 -5.69 3.21
N SER A 57 15.36 -5.60 2.29
CA SER A 57 16.77 -5.85 2.58
C SER A 57 17.50 -4.67 3.24
N TYR A 58 16.87 -3.50 3.33
CA TYR A 58 17.49 -2.29 3.86
C TYR A 58 17.01 -2.02 5.28
N ASP A 59 17.88 -1.38 6.07
CA ASP A 59 17.50 -0.86 7.39
C ASP A 59 16.36 0.15 7.25
N THR A 60 15.36 0.08 8.14
CA THR A 60 14.17 0.95 8.10
C THR A 60 14.51 2.43 8.24
N ARG A 61 15.67 2.76 8.81
CA ARG A 61 16.19 4.15 8.87
C ARG A 61 16.52 4.74 7.50
N LEU A 62 16.62 3.90 6.46
CA LEU A 62 16.89 4.29 5.08
C LEU A 62 15.63 4.33 4.21
N TRP A 63 14.47 4.04 4.79
CA TRP A 63 13.20 4.01 4.07
C TRP A 63 12.71 5.43 3.78
N ALA A 64 12.04 5.58 2.64
CA ALA A 64 11.48 6.84 2.21
C ALA A 64 10.10 7.06 2.84
N TRP A 65 9.62 8.31 2.81
CA TRP A 65 8.29 8.65 3.29
C TRP A 65 7.22 8.28 2.27
N LEU A 66 6.14 7.67 2.74
CA LEU A 66 4.96 7.42 1.93
C LEU A 66 4.30 8.74 1.52
N PRO A 67 3.73 8.82 0.30
CA PRO A 67 2.84 9.91 -0.04
C PRO A 67 1.61 9.87 0.88
N ARG A 68 1.01 11.05 1.11
CA ARG A 68 -0.07 11.22 2.09
C ARG A 68 -1.23 10.24 1.89
N TRP A 69 -1.66 10.00 0.65
CA TRP A 69 -2.74 9.08 0.33
C TRP A 69 -2.42 7.65 0.78
N ALA A 70 -1.17 7.21 0.58
CA ALA A 70 -0.73 5.85 0.87
C ALA A 70 -0.59 5.62 2.38
N TYR A 71 -0.10 6.63 3.11
CA TYR A 71 -0.11 6.63 4.57
C TYR A 71 -1.53 6.52 5.14
N LEU A 72 -2.48 7.33 4.66
CA LEU A 72 -3.87 7.27 5.12
C LEU A 72 -4.51 5.92 4.80
N PHE A 73 -4.30 5.43 3.57
CA PHE A 73 -4.76 4.11 3.16
C PHE A 73 -4.25 3.01 4.10
N ARG A 74 -2.97 3.04 4.46
CA ARG A 74 -2.38 2.08 5.38
C ARG A 74 -3.00 2.17 6.77
N GLN A 75 -3.08 3.37 7.35
CA GLN A 75 -3.70 3.57 8.68
C GLN A 75 -5.15 3.09 8.72
N TRP A 76 -5.89 3.26 7.63
CA TRP A 76 -7.30 2.86 7.59
C TRP A 76 -7.45 1.36 7.35
N SER A 77 -6.53 0.77 6.57
CA SER A 77 -6.45 -0.68 6.37
C SER A 77 -6.08 -1.43 7.64
N GLU A 78 -5.36 -0.81 8.59
CA GLU A 78 -5.07 -1.42 9.89
C GLU A 78 -6.33 -1.75 10.72
N LYS A 79 -7.48 -1.12 10.44
CA LYS A 79 -8.77 -1.53 11.04
C LYS A 79 -9.17 -2.97 10.65
N HIS A 80 -8.61 -3.48 9.56
CA HIS A 80 -8.79 -4.83 9.04
C HIS A 80 -7.53 -5.69 9.25
N ALA A 81 -6.65 -5.31 10.18
CA ALA A 81 -5.40 -6.01 10.44
C ALA A 81 -5.59 -7.52 10.67
N TYR A 82 -4.61 -8.30 10.21
CA TYR A 82 -4.54 -9.75 10.34
C TYR A 82 -5.64 -10.53 9.63
N ARG A 83 -6.32 -9.91 8.66
CA ARG A 83 -7.29 -10.58 7.76
C ARG A 83 -6.88 -10.38 6.30
N PRO A 84 -7.08 -11.37 5.42
CA PRO A 84 -6.89 -11.17 3.99
C PRO A 84 -7.83 -10.08 3.49
N MET A 85 -7.31 -9.22 2.62
CA MET A 85 -8.06 -8.14 1.98
C MET A 85 -8.12 -8.39 0.48
N THR A 86 -9.32 -8.30 -0.10
CA THR A 86 -9.49 -8.35 -1.56
C THR A 86 -9.21 -7.00 -2.21
N GLY A 87 -8.98 -6.99 -3.52
CA GLY A 87 -8.83 -5.73 -4.28
C GLY A 87 -10.02 -4.79 -4.11
N GLU A 88 -11.25 -5.32 -4.11
CA GLU A 88 -12.49 -4.57 -3.86
C GLU A 88 -12.49 -3.91 -2.46
N GLN A 89 -12.11 -4.65 -1.42
CA GLN A 89 -12.08 -4.13 -0.05
C GLN A 89 -11.03 -3.02 0.11
N ALA A 90 -9.84 -3.24 -0.46
CA ALA A 90 -8.80 -2.21 -0.50
C ALA A 90 -9.26 -0.98 -1.30
N PHE A 91 -9.93 -1.18 -2.44
CA PHE A 91 -10.47 -0.08 -3.25
C PHE A 91 -11.49 0.75 -2.47
N ALA A 92 -12.40 0.11 -1.72
CA ALA A 92 -13.37 0.82 -0.88
C ALA A 92 -12.69 1.73 0.15
N ILE A 93 -11.62 1.26 0.81
CA ILE A 93 -10.83 2.07 1.74
C ILE A 93 -10.16 3.24 1.00
N LEU A 94 -9.59 2.98 -0.17
CA LEU A 94 -8.93 4.01 -0.97
C LEU A 94 -9.91 5.10 -1.43
N ALA A 95 -11.15 4.73 -1.77
CA ALA A 95 -12.22 5.66 -2.11
C ALA A 95 -12.69 6.50 -0.90
N ASP A 96 -12.65 5.96 0.32
CA ASP A 96 -12.84 6.78 1.53
C ASP A 96 -11.68 7.76 1.69
N VAL A 97 -10.43 7.34 1.45
CA VAL A 97 -9.23 8.20 1.56
C VAL A 97 -9.30 9.38 0.60
N GLU A 98 -9.66 9.11 -0.65
CA GLU A 98 -9.85 10.14 -1.69
C GLU A 98 -10.84 11.22 -1.24
N ARG A 99 -12.01 10.80 -0.75
CA ARG A 99 -13.04 11.69 -0.21
C ARG A 99 -12.53 12.56 0.95
N HIS A 100 -11.68 12.01 1.81
CA HIS A 100 -11.11 12.76 2.93
C HIS A 100 -9.99 13.71 2.52
N MET A 101 -9.28 13.41 1.42
CA MET A 101 -8.25 14.29 0.88
C MET A 101 -8.82 15.44 0.03
N GLY A 102 -10.06 15.31 -0.46
CA GLY A 102 -10.73 16.35 -1.23
C GLY A 102 -10.17 16.51 -2.65
N PHE A 103 -9.81 15.39 -3.28
CA PHE A 103 -9.49 15.35 -4.71
C PHE A 103 -10.72 15.69 -5.57
#